data_AF-A0A9N8ZV65-F1
#
_entry.id   AF-A0A9N8ZV65-F1
#
_cell.length_a   1.000
_cell.length_b   1.000
_cell.length_c   1.000
_cell.angle_alpha   90.00
_cell.angle_beta   90.00
_cell.angle_gamma   90.00
#
_symmetry.space_group_name_H-M   'P 1'
#
loop_
_entity.id
_entity.type
_entity.pdbx_description
1 polymer ?
#
loop_
_entity_poly.entity_id
_entity_poly.type
_entity_poly.pdbx_seq_one_letter_code
_entity_poly.pdbx_strand_id
1 'polypeptide(L)'
;MDYPGQLNVRRAITCRAITRRIKFGDSSGIPEQILHIVPIIGLLHVSLNSYETVFLLNYQFFDLLFHRIFGNNKVLAQKPKPYKINILLELAYQGWSKIHSIVIRKFEHSKDPEPRYLINLLDNIVLLVLDFYFIIFRSGNWQAYLEAMFYILTY
;
A
#
# COMPACT_ATOMS: atom_id res chain seq x y z
N MET A 1 -6.57 19.06 -7.98
CA MET A 1 -7.90 18.74 -8.55
C MET A 1 -8.28 17.38 -8.01
N ASP A 2 -9.14 17.34 -6.98
CA ASP A 2 -9.61 16.09 -6.39
C ASP A 2 -10.53 15.36 -7.37
N TYR A 3 -10.31 14.06 -7.56
CA TYR A 3 -11.19 13.21 -8.37
C TYR A 3 -12.62 13.23 -7.78
N PRO A 4 -13.70 13.31 -8.59
CA PRO A 4 -15.07 13.47 -8.08
C PRO A 4 -15.49 12.38 -7.07
N GLY A 5 -14.98 11.16 -7.25
CA GLY A 5 -15.22 10.04 -6.34
C GLY A 5 -14.58 10.19 -4.95
N GLN A 6 -13.58 11.06 -4.79
CA GLN A 6 -12.87 11.25 -3.51
C GLN A 6 -13.49 12.32 -2.64
N LEU A 7 -14.05 13.37 -3.22
CA LEU A 7 -14.65 14.45 -2.46
C LEU A 7 -15.80 13.94 -1.57
N ASN A 8 -16.67 13.12 -2.15
CA ASN A 8 -17.83 12.57 -1.43
C ASN A 8 -17.41 11.58 -0.34
N VAL A 9 -16.34 10.80 -0.56
CA VAL A 9 -15.88 9.85 0.44
C VAL A 9 -15.04 10.51 1.54
N ARG A 10 -14.18 11.49 1.21
CA ARG A 10 -13.53 12.33 2.24
C ARG A 10 -14.57 13.01 3.10
N ARG A 11 -15.62 13.57 2.49
CA ARG A 11 -16.76 14.13 3.23
C ARG A 11 -17.45 13.08 4.09
N ALA A 12 -17.74 11.89 3.58
CA ALA A 12 -18.39 10.84 4.36
C ALA A 12 -17.54 10.35 5.55
N ILE A 13 -16.22 10.16 5.35
CA ILE A 13 -15.31 9.73 6.42
C ILE A 13 -15.13 10.85 7.44
N THR A 14 -14.91 12.09 6.98
CA THR A 14 -14.78 13.26 7.85
C THR A 14 -16.06 13.47 8.67
N CYS A 15 -17.22 13.47 8.00
CA CYS A 15 -18.52 13.59 8.68
C CYS A 15 -18.75 12.44 9.65
N ARG A 16 -18.40 11.19 9.31
CA ARG A 16 -18.58 10.05 10.21
C ARG A 16 -17.62 10.07 11.40
N ALA A 17 -16.35 10.42 11.19
CA ALA A 17 -15.37 10.55 12.26
C ALA A 17 -15.76 11.69 13.22
N ILE A 18 -16.17 12.84 12.68
CA ILE A 18 -16.72 13.96 13.45
C ILE A 18 -17.98 13.55 14.19
N THR A 19 -18.95 12.88 13.55
CA THR A 19 -20.20 12.44 14.19
C THR A 19 -19.93 11.46 15.33
N ARG A 20 -18.97 10.54 15.14
CA ARG A 20 -18.60 9.57 16.16
C ARG A 20 -17.89 10.24 17.35
N ARG A 21 -17.04 11.24 17.09
CA ARG A 21 -16.41 12.06 18.14
C ARG A 21 -17.44 12.89 18.90
N ILE A 22 -18.40 13.51 18.21
CA ILE A 22 -19.49 14.27 18.84
C ILE A 22 -20.34 13.36 19.74
N LYS A 23 -20.64 12.14 19.30
CA LYS A 23 -21.45 11.20 20.08
C LYS A 23 -20.73 10.57 21.27
N PHE A 24 -19.44 10.26 21.14
CA PHE A 24 -18.72 9.42 22.10
C PHE A 24 -17.51 10.10 22.75
N GLY A 25 -17.21 11.37 22.43
CA GLY A 25 -16.09 12.11 23.03
C GLY A 25 -14.75 11.37 22.93
N ASP A 26 -13.97 11.41 24.00
CA ASP A 26 -12.68 10.71 24.11
C ASP A 26 -12.80 9.19 24.03
N SER A 27 -13.94 8.63 24.42
CA SER A 27 -14.26 7.21 24.32
C SER A 27 -14.56 6.73 22.89
N SER A 28 -14.54 7.63 21.90
CA SER A 28 -14.69 7.28 20.47
C SER A 28 -13.54 6.45 19.90
N GLY A 29 -12.38 6.42 20.58
CA GLY A 29 -11.16 5.76 20.11
C GLY A 29 -10.50 6.45 18.90
N ILE A 30 -10.99 7.63 18.50
CA ILE A 30 -10.43 8.44 17.41
C ILE A 30 -9.64 9.60 18.03
N PRO A 31 -8.30 9.62 17.93
CA PRO A 31 -7.49 10.76 18.36
C PRO A 31 -7.88 12.03 17.62
N GLU A 32 -7.83 13.17 18.29
CA GLU A 32 -8.22 14.48 17.73
C GLU A 32 -7.37 14.86 16.51
N GLN A 33 -6.10 14.44 16.49
CA GLN A 33 -5.18 14.63 15.37
C GLN A 33 -5.67 13.95 14.08
N ILE A 34 -6.37 12.80 14.19
CA ILE A 34 -6.93 12.09 13.03
C ILE A 34 -8.06 12.89 12.38
N LEU A 35 -8.85 13.66 13.16
CA LEU A 35 -9.91 14.52 12.63
C LEU A 35 -9.36 15.63 11.72
N HIS A 36 -8.12 16.04 11.95
CA HIS A 36 -7.42 17.03 11.14
C HIS A 36 -6.70 16.41 9.93
N ILE A 37 -6.24 15.16 10.01
CA ILE A 37 -5.46 14.51 8.94
C ILE A 37 -6.35 13.90 7.85
N VAL A 38 -7.45 13.24 8.24
CA VAL A 38 -8.39 12.55 7.33
C VAL A 38 -8.99 13.46 6.24
N PRO A 39 -9.30 14.74 6.51
CA PRO A 39 -9.77 15.67 5.48
C PRO A 39 -8.66 16.10 4.51
N ILE A 40 -7.39 16.12 4.96
CA ILE A 40 -6.28 16.82 4.29
C ILE A 40 -5.55 15.92 3.29
N ILE A 41 -5.31 14.65 3.60
CA ILE A 41 -4.62 13.76 2.68
C ILE A 41 -5.64 12.97 1.86
N GLY A 42 -5.60 13.16 0.54
CA GLY A 42 -6.42 12.35 -0.34
C GLY A 42 -6.07 10.88 -0.28
N LEU A 43 -7.10 10.04 -0.22
CA LEU A 43 -6.94 8.59 -0.24
C LEU A 43 -6.21 8.08 -1.50
N LEU A 44 -6.32 8.79 -2.64
CA LEU A 44 -5.43 8.53 -3.79
C LEU A 44 -3.98 8.79 -3.44
N HIS A 45 -3.72 9.92 -2.79
CA HIS A 45 -2.37 10.38 -2.49
C HIS A 45 -1.71 9.41 -1.54
N VAL A 46 -2.41 8.94 -0.51
CA VAL A 46 -1.89 7.87 0.35
C VAL A 46 -1.51 6.66 -0.50
N SER A 47 -2.44 6.11 -1.28
CA SER A 47 -2.18 4.92 -2.11
C SER A 47 -1.01 5.11 -3.08
N LEU A 48 -0.98 6.20 -3.83
CA LEU A 48 0.06 6.49 -4.81
C LEU A 48 1.42 6.69 -4.15
N ASN A 49 1.46 7.39 -3.01
CA ASN A 49 2.69 7.57 -2.24
C ASN A 49 3.17 6.23 -1.69
N SER A 50 2.28 5.36 -1.22
CA SER A 50 2.67 4.01 -0.76
C SER A 50 3.29 3.19 -1.89
N TYR A 51 2.75 3.29 -3.12
CA TYR A 51 3.28 2.55 -4.27
C TYR A 51 4.70 3.02 -4.57
N GLU A 52 4.88 4.33 -4.57
CA GLU A 52 6.16 4.98 -4.79
C GLU A 52 7.17 4.61 -3.69
N THR A 53 6.78 4.67 -2.40
CA THR A 53 7.63 4.30 -1.27
C THR A 53 8.09 2.84 -1.37
N VAL A 54 7.16 1.89 -1.57
CA VAL A 54 7.50 0.47 -1.69
C VAL A 54 8.46 0.24 -2.85
N PHE A 55 8.23 0.91 -3.99
CA PHE A 55 9.12 0.83 -5.15
C PHE A 55 10.51 1.39 -4.86
N LEU A 56 10.61 2.59 -4.27
CA LEU A 56 11.90 3.26 -4.03
C LEU A 56 12.74 2.53 -2.98
N LEU A 57 12.15 2.09 -1.87
CA LEU A 57 12.86 1.35 -0.82
C LEU A 57 13.38 -0.01 -1.33
N ASN A 58 12.70 -0.59 -2.32
CA ASN A 58 13.05 -1.88 -2.90
C ASN A 58 13.53 -1.75 -4.35
N TYR A 59 14.11 -0.61 -4.71
CA TYR A 59 14.47 -0.30 -6.09
C TYR A 59 15.32 -1.39 -6.73
N GLN A 60 16.30 -1.94 -6.01
CA GLN A 60 17.17 -3.00 -6.52
C GLN A 60 16.39 -4.26 -6.94
N PHE A 61 15.40 -4.66 -6.14
CA PHE A 61 14.53 -5.78 -6.49
C PHE A 61 13.71 -5.48 -7.76
N PHE A 62 13.09 -4.30 -7.82
CA PHE A 62 12.27 -3.91 -8.97
C PHE A 62 13.09 -3.68 -10.24
N ASP A 63 14.34 -3.23 -10.10
CA ASP A 63 15.30 -3.08 -11.19
C ASP A 63 15.67 -4.46 -11.77
N LEU A 64 15.96 -5.45 -10.91
CA LEU A 64 16.17 -6.83 -11.35
C LEU A 64 14.93 -7.40 -12.05
N LEU A 65 13.74 -7.22 -11.47
CA LEU A 65 12.48 -7.67 -12.08
C LEU A 65 12.26 -7.02 -13.44
N PHE A 66 12.48 -5.70 -13.54
CA PHE A 66 12.30 -4.95 -14.78
C PHE A 66 13.22 -5.46 -15.88
N HIS A 67 14.52 -5.61 -15.62
CA HIS A 67 15.46 -6.07 -16.64
C HIS A 67 15.23 -7.53 -17.03
N ARG A 68 14.73 -8.36 -16.12
CA ARG A 68 14.32 -9.75 -16.44
C ARG A 68 13.14 -9.82 -17.39
N ILE A 69 12.20 -8.87 -17.31
CA ILE A 69 10.97 -8.87 -18.12
C ILE A 69 11.18 -8.09 -19.43
N PHE A 70 11.80 -6.91 -19.37
CA PHE A 70 11.87 -5.97 -20.49
C PHE A 70 13.23 -5.97 -21.21
N GLY A 71 14.22 -6.68 -20.65
CA GLY A 71 15.57 -6.82 -21.20
C GLY A 71 16.60 -5.86 -20.61
N ASN A 72 17.85 -6.32 -20.54
CA ASN A 72 18.99 -5.59 -19.95
C ASN A 72 19.40 -4.33 -20.72
N ASN A 73 18.91 -4.13 -21.94
CA ASN A 73 19.18 -2.93 -22.74
C ASN A 73 18.22 -1.78 -22.46
N LYS A 74 17.22 -1.99 -21.61
CA LYS A 74 16.29 -0.94 -21.16
C LYS A 74 16.80 -0.34 -19.86
N VAL A 75 16.42 0.90 -19.59
CA VAL A 75 16.76 1.61 -18.35
C VAL A 75 15.48 1.82 -17.56
N LEU A 76 15.47 1.34 -16.31
CA LEU A 76 14.48 1.73 -15.33
C LEU A 76 14.88 3.09 -14.75
N ALA A 77 14.00 4.08 -14.85
CA ALA A 77 14.25 5.36 -14.20
C ALA A 77 14.11 5.19 -12.68
N GLN A 78 14.96 5.87 -11.90
CA GLN A 78 14.87 5.87 -10.42
C GLN A 78 13.52 6.39 -9.92
N LYS A 79 12.89 7.30 -10.66
CA LYS A 79 11.56 7.84 -10.36
C LYS A 79 10.63 7.72 -11.57
N PRO A 80 10.14 6.52 -11.88
CA PRO A 80 9.33 6.30 -13.06
C PRO A 80 7.91 6.86 -12.85
N LYS A 81 7.17 7.04 -13.93
CA LYS A 81 5.78 7.52 -13.85
C LYS A 81 4.91 6.55 -13.03
N PRO A 82 3.90 7.02 -12.28
CA PRO A 82 3.12 6.17 -11.36
C PRO A 82 2.52 4.91 -12.00
N TYR A 83 2.06 4.98 -13.26
CA TYR A 83 1.53 3.79 -13.95
C TYR A 83 2.59 2.71 -14.18
N LYS A 84 3.87 3.07 -14.35
CA LYS A 84 4.97 2.10 -14.51
C LYS A 84 5.25 1.41 -13.18
N ILE A 85 5.22 2.16 -12.07
CA ILE A 85 5.34 1.60 -10.72
C ILE A 85 4.21 0.61 -10.48
N ASN A 86 2.96 0.99 -10.80
CA ASN A 86 1.80 0.12 -10.65
C ASN A 86 1.96 -1.20 -11.43
N ILE A 87 2.39 -1.12 -12.70
CA ILE A 87 2.65 -2.32 -13.50
C ILE A 87 3.71 -3.23 -12.86
N LEU A 88 4.78 -2.66 -12.31
CA LEU A 88 5.84 -3.45 -11.68
C LEU A 88 5.38 -4.12 -10.38
N LEU A 89 4.57 -3.42 -9.57
CA LEU A 89 3.96 -3.99 -8.37
C LEU A 89 3.01 -5.14 -8.72
N GLU A 90 2.15 -4.94 -9.73
CA GLU A 90 1.25 -5.99 -10.24
C GLU A 90 2.03 -7.19 -10.79
N LEU A 91 3.09 -6.95 -11.58
CA LEU A 91 3.94 -8.04 -12.10
C LEU A 91 4.65 -8.79 -10.97
N ALA A 92 5.12 -8.08 -9.93
CA ALA A 92 5.71 -8.70 -8.75
C ALA A 92 4.70 -9.60 -8.03
N TYR A 93 3.49 -9.10 -7.78
CA TYR A 93 2.41 -9.87 -7.16
C TYR A 93 2.00 -11.11 -7.99
N GLN A 94 1.76 -10.92 -9.29
CA GLN A 94 1.36 -12.00 -10.20
C GLN A 94 2.49 -13.03 -10.42
N GLY A 95 3.74 -12.60 -10.41
CA GLY A 95 4.90 -13.49 -10.45
C GLY A 95 5.02 -14.28 -9.16
N TRP A 96 4.90 -13.60 -8.03
CA TRP A 96 4.98 -14.18 -6.70
C TRP A 96 3.92 -15.25 -6.47
N SER A 97 2.65 -14.98 -6.80
CA SER A 97 1.55 -15.94 -6.63
C SER A 97 1.79 -17.28 -7.34
N LYS A 98 2.54 -17.28 -8.44
CA LYS A 98 2.89 -18.49 -9.21
C LYS A 98 4.01 -19.32 -8.58
N ILE A 99 4.96 -18.67 -7.89
CA ILE A 99 6.16 -19.33 -7.35
C ILE A 99 6.15 -19.43 -5.82
N HIS A 100 5.18 -18.80 -5.16
CA HIS A 100 5.05 -18.68 -3.71
C HIS A 100 5.33 -19.99 -2.99
N SER A 101 4.55 -21.03 -3.29
CA SER A 101 4.63 -22.33 -2.62
C SER A 101 6.02 -22.99 -2.75
N ILE A 102 6.68 -22.80 -3.90
CA ILE A 102 8.02 -23.35 -4.17
C ILE A 102 9.06 -22.61 -3.32
N VAL A 103 8.96 -21.28 -3.23
CA VAL A 103 9.88 -20.44 -2.47
C VAL A 103 9.69 -20.66 -0.98
N ILE A 104 8.46 -20.63 -0.47
CA ILE A 104 8.17 -20.87 0.95
C ILE A 104 8.70 -22.24 1.39
N ARG A 105 8.42 -23.31 0.64
CA ARG A 105 8.96 -24.64 0.99
C ARG A 105 10.48 -24.69 1.11
N LYS A 106 11.20 -23.83 0.37
CA LYS A 106 12.66 -23.79 0.40
C LYS A 106 13.21 -22.88 1.51
N PHE A 107 12.48 -21.83 1.88
CA PHE A 107 12.97 -20.75 2.74
C PHE A 107 12.16 -20.53 4.03
N GLU A 108 11.09 -21.29 4.28
CA GLU A 108 10.21 -21.18 5.46
C GLU A 108 10.98 -21.23 6.79
N HIS A 109 12.01 -22.08 6.85
CA HIS A 109 12.84 -22.28 8.03
C HIS A 109 14.15 -21.49 7.98
N SER A 110 14.36 -20.68 6.93
CA SER A 110 15.55 -19.85 6.81
C SER A 110 15.58 -18.84 7.96
N LYS A 111 16.73 -18.73 8.62
CA LYS A 111 17.00 -17.68 9.62
C LYS A 111 17.62 -16.44 9.01
N ASP A 112 17.97 -16.50 7.73
CA ASP A 112 18.58 -15.40 7.01
C ASP A 112 17.56 -14.24 6.88
N PRO A 113 17.95 -13.00 7.23
CA PRO A 113 17.09 -11.84 7.11
C PRO A 113 16.68 -11.53 5.66
N GLU A 114 17.51 -11.82 4.66
CA GLU A 114 17.23 -11.44 3.26
C GLU A 114 16.01 -12.18 2.68
N PRO A 115 15.93 -13.52 2.69
CA PRO A 115 14.75 -14.24 2.21
C PRO A 115 13.49 -13.89 3.01
N ARG A 116 13.62 -13.69 4.33
CA ARG A 116 12.47 -13.30 5.19
C ARG A 116 11.93 -11.95 4.79
N TYR A 117 12.80 -10.98 4.55
CA TYR A 117 12.42 -9.66 4.09
C TYR A 117 11.73 -9.73 2.73
N LEU A 118 12.31 -10.47 1.77
CA LEU A 118 11.73 -10.60 0.43
C LEU A 118 10.35 -11.28 0.45
N ILE A 119 10.19 -12.33 1.27
CA ILE A 119 8.89 -12.99 1.46
C ILE A 119 7.89 -11.99 2.05
N ASN A 120 8.26 -11.25 3.11
CA ASN A 120 7.36 -10.26 3.71
C ASN A 120 6.98 -9.14 2.73
N LEU A 121 7.93 -8.65 1.93
CA LEU A 121 7.69 -7.67 0.88
C LEU A 121 6.61 -8.15 -0.09
N LEU A 122 6.70 -9.40 -0.54
CA LEU A 122 5.82 -9.94 -1.57
C LEU A 122 4.48 -10.47 -1.04
N ASP A 123 4.46 -11.08 0.15
CA ASP A 123 3.25 -11.61 0.79
C ASP A 123 2.38 -10.50 1.39
N ASN A 124 3.01 -9.52 2.04
CA ASN A 124 2.29 -8.55 2.86
C ASN A 124 2.32 -7.16 2.25
N ILE A 125 3.51 -6.62 1.97
CA ILE A 125 3.65 -5.20 1.62
C ILE A 125 3.07 -4.87 0.26
N VAL A 126 3.49 -5.60 -0.79
CA VAL A 126 3.02 -5.39 -2.16
C VAL A 126 1.52 -5.62 -2.25
N LEU A 127 1.01 -6.68 -1.62
CA LEU A 127 -0.42 -6.96 -1.57
C LEU A 127 -1.19 -5.85 -0.86
N LEU A 128 -0.72 -5.43 0.33
CA LEU A 128 -1.37 -4.38 1.12
C LEU A 128 -1.51 -3.09 0.33
N VAL A 129 -0.45 -2.65 -0.35
CA VAL A 129 -0.53 -1.39 -1.11
C VAL A 129 -1.48 -1.55 -2.29
N LEU A 130 -1.41 -2.64 -3.07
CA LEU A 130 -2.33 -2.89 -4.18
C LEU A 130 -3.79 -2.90 -3.69
N ASP A 131 -4.08 -3.56 -2.57
CA ASP A 131 -5.44 -3.72 -2.04
C ASP A 131 -5.95 -2.50 -1.26
N PHE A 132 -5.07 -1.62 -0.79
CA PHE A 132 -5.41 -0.49 0.08
C PHE A 132 -6.55 0.37 -0.50
N TYR A 133 -6.36 0.86 -1.73
CA TYR A 133 -7.38 1.69 -2.36
C TYR A 133 -8.50 0.86 -2.97
N PHE A 134 -8.17 -0.25 -3.65
CA PHE A 134 -9.14 -0.99 -4.45
C PHE A 134 -10.09 -1.86 -3.63
N ILE A 135 -9.64 -2.40 -2.50
CA ILE A 135 -10.40 -3.35 -1.67
C ILE A 135 -10.68 -2.74 -0.31
N ILE A 136 -9.65 -2.40 0.46
CA ILE A 136 -9.80 -2.01 1.87
C ILE A 136 -10.65 -0.75 1.98
N PHE A 137 -10.31 0.30 1.24
CA PHE A 137 -11.08 1.53 1.22
C PHE A 137 -12.48 1.35 0.63
N ARG A 138 -12.60 0.71 -0.54
CA ARG A 138 -13.91 0.55 -1.21
C ARG A 138 -14.86 -0.41 -0.49
N SER A 139 -14.35 -1.29 0.36
CA SER A 139 -15.17 -2.19 1.19
C SER A 139 -15.98 -1.45 2.27
N GLY A 140 -15.57 -0.23 2.64
CA GLY A 140 -16.17 0.51 3.75
C GLY A 140 -15.86 -0.08 5.14
N ASN A 141 -15.00 -1.10 5.24
CA ASN A 141 -14.57 -1.66 6.53
C ASN A 141 -13.59 -0.72 7.22
N TRP A 142 -14.09 0.01 8.22
CA TRP A 142 -13.34 1.03 8.94
C TRP A 142 -12.15 0.49 9.73
N GLN A 143 -12.29 -0.70 10.34
CA GLN A 143 -11.24 -1.27 11.16
C GLN A 143 -10.05 -1.69 10.30
N ALA A 144 -10.32 -2.42 9.21
CA ALA A 144 -9.30 -2.81 8.24
C ALA A 144 -8.63 -1.58 7.60
N TYR A 145 -9.39 -0.52 7.34
CA TYR A 145 -8.85 0.74 6.84
C TYR A 145 -7.86 1.39 7.82
N LEU A 146 -8.21 1.49 9.10
CA LEU A 146 -7.32 2.07 10.11
C LEU A 146 -6.03 1.26 10.24
N GLU A 147 -6.14 -0.07 10.32
CA GLU A 147 -4.97 -0.96 10.43
C GLU A 147 -4.05 -0.82 9.22
N ALA A 148 -4.61 -0.80 8.01
CA ALA A 148 -3.84 -0.59 6.79
C ALA A 148 -3.18 0.78 6.72
N MET A 149 -3.88 1.84 7.15
CA MET A 149 -3.33 3.19 7.25
C MET A 149 -2.15 3.27 8.22
N PHE A 150 -2.28 2.68 9.41
CA PHE A 150 -1.19 2.65 10.38
C PHE A 150 0.02 1.93 9.77
N TYR A 151 -0.20 0.75 9.23
CA TYR A 151 0.88 -0.06 8.65
C TYR A 151 1.60 0.68 7.51
N ILE A 152 0.85 1.31 6.60
CA ILE A 152 1.40 2.10 5.49
C ILE A 152 2.18 3.33 5.98
N LEU A 153 1.73 4.01 7.04
CA LEU A 153 2.36 5.22 7.54
C LEU A 153 3.59 4.94 8.41
N THR A 154 3.70 3.74 8.99
CA THR A 154 4.82 3.33 9.84
C THR A 154 5.86 2.47 9.12
N TYR A 155 5.58 2.07 7.88
CA TYR A 155 6.49 1.30 7.02
C TYR A 155 7.48 2.21 6.29
#